data_AF-A0A1H9U3A9-F1
#
_entry.id   AF-A0A1H9U3A9-F1
#
_cell.length_a   1.000
_cell.length_b   1.000
_cell.length_c   1.000
_cell.angle_alpha   90.00
_cell.angle_beta   90.00
_cell.angle_gamma   90.00
#
_symmetry.space_group_name_H-M   'P 1'
#
loop_
_entity.id
_entity.type
_entity.pdbx_description
1 polymer ?
#
loop_
_entity_poly.entity_id
_entity_poly.type
_entity_poly.pdbx_seq_one_letter_code
_entity_poly.pdbx_strand_id
1 'polypeptide(L)'
;MKKFFNSQFWLVIVSIVFSILLFLTAASSNYTRTGSQVSGATETYTHTLENVPIDIKYDTDKYFISGYSYETEVYLTSINRVKLDSEINSDTRSFKVVADLTNLGEGTQTVPLQVTDLPSGVTATASPSSISVTIGKKKTKTFEVQGEVDSSQLATGYELKKVSTNISEVEVTSSESIIDQIDHVVAKLPETEVLDSNYSGRVALQAVAADGTILASAINPSKAKLEVTVKKLTKTVPVTVKTTGEMSDKISDISYKLSQSQVTISGSQDALDAVDEVVANVDIANVTKDTSVSVNLSANNVTVDPSVVTVQLTVTKK
;
A
#
# COMPACT_ATOMS: atom_id res chain seq x y z
N MET A 1 -38.30 -64.20 43.72
CA MET A 1 -38.14 -63.60 42.36
C MET A 1 -37.59 -62.16 42.36
N LYS A 2 -36.87 -61.68 43.39
CA LYS A 2 -36.25 -60.33 43.40
C LYS A 2 -34.71 -60.31 43.34
N LYS A 3 -34.05 -61.47 43.34
CA LYS A 3 -32.58 -61.58 43.22
C LYS A 3 -32.09 -62.03 41.84
N PHE A 4 -32.99 -62.40 40.93
CA PHE A 4 -32.62 -62.83 39.58
C PHE A 4 -32.42 -61.63 38.64
N PHE A 5 -33.24 -60.58 38.80
CA PHE A 5 -33.23 -59.38 37.96
C PHE A 5 -32.08 -58.40 38.23
N ASN A 6 -31.30 -58.61 39.29
CA ASN A 6 -30.16 -57.76 39.65
C ASN A 6 -28.82 -58.51 39.64
N SER A 7 -28.77 -59.68 38.99
CA SER A 7 -27.52 -60.39 38.74
C SER A 7 -26.79 -59.73 37.57
N GLN A 8 -25.47 -59.56 37.70
CA GLN A 8 -24.61 -59.01 36.65
C GLN A 8 -24.80 -59.75 35.31
N PHE A 9 -25.06 -61.06 35.35
CA PHE A 9 -25.32 -61.86 34.15
C PHE A 9 -26.66 -61.52 33.48
N TRP A 10 -27.71 -61.23 34.27
CA TRP A 10 -29.02 -60.83 33.73
C TRP A 10 -28.97 -59.46 33.07
N LEU A 11 -28.24 -58.51 33.65
CA LEU A 11 -28.04 -57.18 33.07
C LEU A 11 -27.27 -57.24 31.74
N VAL A 12 -26.30 -58.15 31.61
CA VAL A 12 -25.57 -58.39 30.34
C VAL A 12 -26.49 -58.95 29.25
N ILE A 13 -27.39 -59.88 29.59
CA ILE A 13 -28.35 -60.41 28.61
C ILE A 13 -29.32 -59.31 28.17
N VAL A 14 -29.85 -58.53 29.11
CA VAL A 14 -30.80 -57.45 28.80
C VAL A 14 -30.14 -56.36 27.94
N SER A 15 -28.88 -56.01 28.21
CA SER A 15 -28.17 -55.00 27.42
C SER A 15 -27.87 -55.47 25.98
N ILE A 16 -27.54 -56.75 25.78
CA ILE A 16 -27.38 -57.33 24.43
C ILE A 16 -28.70 -57.28 23.66
N VAL A 17 -29.81 -57.65 24.29
CA VAL A 17 -31.14 -57.59 23.65
C VAL A 17 -31.51 -56.16 23.27
N PHE A 18 -31.26 -55.19 24.16
CA PHE A 18 -31.51 -53.77 23.88
C PHE A 18 -30.62 -53.22 22.75
N SER A 19 -29.34 -53.62 22.72
CA SER A 19 -28.39 -53.25 21.65
C SER A 19 -28.86 -53.76 20.29
N ILE A 20 -29.32 -55.02 20.21
CA ILE A 20 -29.84 -55.61 18.98
C ILE A 20 -31.12 -54.90 18.53
N LEU A 21 -32.03 -54.58 19.46
CA LEU A 21 -33.25 -53.81 19.17
C LEU A 21 -32.95 -52.40 18.64
N LEU A 22 -31.98 -51.71 19.24
CA LEU A 22 -31.52 -50.40 18.78
C LEU A 22 -30.83 -50.49 17.41
N PHE A 23 -29.99 -51.50 17.19
CA PHE A 23 -29.38 -51.74 15.89
C PHE A 23 -30.42 -52.02 14.80
N LEU A 24 -31.42 -52.86 15.07
CA LEU A 24 -32.48 -53.18 14.11
C LEU A 24 -33.41 -51.99 13.84
N THR A 25 -33.65 -51.13 14.82
CA THR A 25 -34.43 -49.89 14.60
C THR A 25 -33.64 -48.86 13.81
N ALA A 26 -32.34 -48.69 14.09
CA ALA A 26 -31.44 -47.85 13.29
C ALA A 26 -31.25 -48.41 11.87
N ALA A 27 -31.09 -49.72 11.71
CA ALA A 27 -30.94 -50.36 10.41
C ALA A 27 -32.23 -50.32 9.59
N SER A 28 -33.41 -50.52 10.21
CA SER A 28 -34.70 -50.48 9.51
C SER A 28 -35.12 -49.05 9.12
N SER A 29 -34.76 -48.04 9.92
CA SER A 29 -34.96 -46.63 9.54
C SER A 29 -34.03 -46.14 8.41
N ASN A 30 -33.00 -46.93 8.05
CA ASN A 30 -32.16 -46.68 6.88
C ASN A 30 -32.61 -47.43 5.61
N TYR A 31 -33.67 -48.26 5.65
CA TYR A 31 -34.10 -49.09 4.51
C TYR A 31 -35.42 -48.67 3.84
N THR A 32 -35.91 -47.46 4.11
CA THR A 32 -37.06 -46.89 3.38
C THR A 32 -36.80 -45.42 3.03
N ARG A 33 -35.79 -45.16 2.20
CA ARG A 33 -35.73 -43.97 1.35
C ARG A 33 -35.82 -44.36 -0.13
N THR A 34 -36.77 -45.21 -0.48
CA THR A 34 -37.45 -45.08 -1.78
C THR A 34 -38.41 -43.90 -1.65
N GLY A 35 -37.84 -42.69 -1.75
CA GLY A 35 -38.62 -41.49 -1.94
C GLY A 35 -39.40 -41.65 -3.24
N SER A 36 -40.72 -41.71 -3.10
CA SER A 36 -41.66 -41.48 -4.19
C SER A 36 -41.15 -40.33 -5.04
N GLN A 37 -40.96 -40.61 -6.34
CA GLN A 37 -40.68 -39.57 -7.31
C GLN A 37 -41.85 -38.60 -7.33
N VAL A 38 -41.72 -37.54 -6.54
CA VAL A 38 -42.32 -36.25 -6.86
C VAL A 38 -41.64 -35.85 -8.16
N SER A 39 -42.44 -35.65 -9.21
CA SER A 39 -42.06 -34.84 -10.36
C SER A 39 -41.71 -33.43 -9.84
N GLY A 40 -40.52 -33.28 -9.27
CA GLY A 40 -40.06 -32.07 -8.60
C GLY A 40 -39.65 -31.06 -9.65
N ALA A 41 -40.11 -29.82 -9.48
CA ALA A 41 -39.56 -28.70 -10.23
C ALA A 41 -38.03 -28.76 -10.14
N THR A 42 -37.36 -28.83 -11.29
CA THR A 42 -35.90 -28.81 -11.31
C THR A 42 -35.46 -27.40 -10.96
N GLU A 43 -34.92 -27.21 -9.76
CA GLU A 43 -34.36 -25.94 -9.35
C GLU A 43 -33.06 -25.69 -10.10
N THR A 44 -32.91 -24.47 -10.60
CA THR A 44 -31.68 -24.03 -11.28
C THR A 44 -30.85 -23.25 -10.28
N TYR A 45 -29.60 -23.66 -10.09
CA TYR A 45 -28.63 -22.95 -9.25
C TYR A 45 -27.82 -22.00 -10.11
N THR A 46 -27.55 -20.81 -9.58
CA THR A 46 -26.78 -19.76 -10.26
C THR A 46 -25.69 -19.21 -9.35
N HIS A 47 -24.56 -18.81 -9.94
CA HIS A 47 -23.52 -18.10 -9.23
C HIS A 47 -22.80 -17.13 -10.17
N THR A 48 -22.39 -15.98 -9.65
CA THR A 48 -21.58 -15.01 -10.40
C THR A 48 -20.16 -15.07 -9.87
N LEU A 49 -19.21 -15.33 -10.77
CA LEU A 49 -17.79 -15.23 -10.46
C LEU A 49 -17.28 -13.87 -10.90
N GLU A 50 -16.68 -13.15 -9.97
CA GLU A 50 -15.93 -11.92 -10.21
C GLU A 50 -14.46 -12.25 -10.46
N ASN A 51 -13.73 -11.33 -11.09
CA ASN A 51 -12.28 -11.40 -11.29
C ASN A 51 -11.80 -12.66 -12.03
N VAL A 52 -12.54 -13.15 -13.02
CA VAL A 52 -12.12 -14.31 -13.82
C VAL A 52 -11.11 -13.86 -14.88
N PRO A 53 -9.87 -14.37 -14.88
CA PRO A 53 -8.84 -13.93 -15.82
C PRO A 53 -9.18 -14.34 -17.26
N ILE A 54 -8.85 -13.45 -18.20
CA ILE A 54 -9.05 -13.68 -19.64
C ILE A 54 -7.74 -14.18 -20.26
N ASP A 55 -7.77 -15.36 -20.88
CA ASP A 55 -6.67 -15.93 -21.65
C ASP A 55 -6.69 -15.38 -23.08
N ILE A 56 -5.77 -14.47 -23.37
CA ILE A 56 -5.71 -13.77 -24.66
C ILE A 56 -4.69 -14.46 -25.57
N LYS A 57 -5.17 -14.99 -26.70
CA LYS A 57 -4.33 -15.68 -27.69
C LYS A 57 -3.89 -14.71 -28.78
N TYR A 58 -2.59 -14.48 -28.88
CA TYR A 58 -1.98 -13.65 -29.93
C TYR A 58 -0.49 -14.02 -30.11
N ASP A 59 0.12 -13.51 -31.18
CA ASP A 59 1.56 -13.64 -31.41
C ASP A 59 2.32 -12.63 -30.55
N THR A 60 2.83 -13.10 -29.40
CA THR A 60 3.58 -12.31 -28.41
C THR A 60 4.96 -11.87 -28.89
N ASP A 61 5.48 -12.47 -29.95
CA ASP A 61 6.80 -12.15 -30.49
C ASP A 61 6.70 -10.97 -31.46
N LYS A 62 5.61 -10.89 -32.23
CA LYS A 62 5.39 -9.85 -33.22
C LYS A 62 4.59 -8.65 -32.72
N TYR A 63 3.63 -8.86 -31.82
CA TYR A 63 2.70 -7.81 -31.40
C TYR A 63 2.75 -7.53 -29.90
N PHE A 64 2.28 -6.35 -29.53
CA PHE A 64 2.03 -5.93 -28.16
C PHE A 64 0.56 -5.48 -28.06
N ILE A 65 -0.12 -5.90 -26.99
CA ILE A 65 -1.53 -5.60 -26.77
C ILE A 65 -1.73 -4.70 -25.55
N SER A 66 -2.71 -3.79 -25.61
CA SER A 66 -3.04 -2.89 -24.51
C SER A 66 -4.51 -2.46 -24.54
N GLY A 67 -4.95 -1.73 -23.49
CA GLY A 67 -6.28 -1.14 -23.42
C GLY A 67 -7.42 -2.14 -23.19
N TYR A 68 -7.12 -3.30 -22.58
CA TYR A 68 -8.08 -4.37 -22.30
C TYR A 68 -8.24 -4.60 -20.79
N SER A 69 -9.37 -5.20 -20.38
CA SER A 69 -9.55 -5.70 -19.02
C SER A 69 -8.91 -7.06 -18.87
N TYR A 70 -8.11 -7.27 -17.83
CA TYR A 70 -7.49 -8.56 -17.53
C TYR A 70 -8.50 -9.59 -17.03
N GLU A 71 -9.63 -9.13 -16.52
CA GLU A 71 -10.62 -9.95 -15.82
C GLU A 71 -12.03 -9.61 -16.30
N THR A 72 -12.94 -10.59 -16.15
CA THR A 72 -14.36 -10.49 -16.49
C THR A 72 -15.22 -11.13 -15.41
N GLU A 73 -16.51 -10.79 -15.40
CA GLU A 73 -17.49 -11.57 -14.66
C GLU A 73 -17.94 -12.78 -15.49
N VAL A 74 -18.26 -13.89 -14.82
CA VAL A 74 -18.85 -15.08 -15.45
C VAL A 74 -20.08 -15.53 -14.66
N TYR A 75 -21.23 -15.53 -15.33
CA TYR A 75 -22.48 -16.04 -14.79
C TYR A 75 -22.59 -17.54 -15.05
N LEU A 76 -22.52 -18.34 -13.98
CA LEU A 76 -22.66 -19.79 -14.03
C LEU A 76 -24.08 -20.21 -13.67
N THR A 77 -24.60 -21.20 -14.40
CA THR A 77 -25.94 -21.76 -14.19
C THR A 77 -25.90 -23.28 -14.34
N SER A 78 -26.55 -24.02 -13.43
CA SER A 78 -26.57 -25.48 -13.46
C SER A 78 -27.75 -26.04 -12.69
N ILE A 79 -28.31 -27.15 -13.15
CA ILE A 79 -29.28 -27.95 -12.39
C ILE A 79 -28.59 -28.94 -11.42
N ASN A 80 -27.26 -29.07 -11.52
CA ASN A 80 -26.44 -29.90 -10.65
C ASN A 80 -25.54 -29.01 -9.77
N ARG A 81 -25.90 -28.91 -8.48
CA ARG A 81 -25.19 -28.07 -7.52
C ARG A 81 -23.74 -28.49 -7.30
N VAL A 82 -23.44 -29.79 -7.25
CA VAL A 82 -22.07 -30.28 -7.03
C VAL A 82 -21.15 -29.86 -8.17
N LYS A 83 -21.64 -29.94 -9.42
CA LYS A 83 -20.91 -29.46 -10.60
C LYS A 83 -20.77 -27.94 -10.64
N LEU A 84 -21.76 -27.20 -10.13
CA LEU A 84 -21.65 -25.76 -10.02
C LEU A 84 -20.57 -25.37 -9.02
N ASP A 85 -20.61 -25.96 -7.82
CA ASP A 85 -19.68 -25.67 -6.72
C ASP A 85 -18.23 -25.99 -7.12
N SER A 86 -17.99 -27.03 -7.95
CA SER A 86 -16.65 -27.32 -8.47
C SER A 86 -16.11 -26.27 -9.43
N GLU A 87 -16.97 -25.58 -10.19
CA GLU A 87 -16.54 -24.49 -11.09
C GLU A 87 -16.40 -23.14 -10.36
N ILE A 88 -17.10 -22.97 -9.23
CA ILE A 88 -16.95 -21.79 -8.38
C ILE A 88 -15.54 -21.73 -7.78
N ASN A 89 -15.08 -22.86 -7.22
CA ASN A 89 -13.78 -22.96 -6.57
C ASN A 89 -12.63 -22.89 -7.60
N SER A 90 -11.72 -21.92 -7.42
CA SER A 90 -10.56 -21.70 -8.30
C SER A 90 -9.63 -22.91 -8.43
N ASP A 91 -9.53 -23.76 -7.41
CA ASP A 91 -8.63 -24.91 -7.40
C ASP A 91 -9.16 -26.09 -8.21
N THR A 92 -10.49 -26.17 -8.38
CA THR A 92 -11.17 -27.25 -9.11
C THR A 92 -11.81 -26.80 -10.41
N ARG A 93 -11.86 -25.48 -10.66
CA ARG A 93 -12.40 -24.88 -11.88
C ARG A 93 -11.67 -25.40 -13.10
N SER A 94 -12.45 -25.80 -14.10
CA SER A 94 -11.93 -26.33 -15.36
C SER A 94 -12.10 -25.37 -16.53
N PHE A 95 -13.14 -24.53 -16.50
CA PHE A 95 -13.41 -23.61 -17.60
C PHE A 95 -12.37 -22.47 -17.70
N LYS A 96 -12.22 -21.94 -18.91
CA LYS A 96 -11.40 -20.75 -19.21
C LYS A 96 -12.20 -19.74 -19.99
N VAL A 97 -11.93 -18.45 -19.76
CA VAL A 97 -12.42 -17.38 -20.63
C VAL A 97 -11.31 -17.04 -21.61
N VAL A 98 -11.57 -17.18 -22.91
CA VAL A 98 -10.58 -17.02 -23.97
C VAL A 98 -11.00 -15.88 -24.91
N ALA A 99 -10.05 -15.03 -25.27
CA ALA A 99 -10.18 -14.05 -26.35
C ALA A 99 -9.12 -14.35 -27.42
N ASP A 100 -9.55 -14.67 -28.65
CA ASP A 100 -8.64 -15.02 -29.75
C ASP A 100 -8.40 -13.82 -30.68
N LEU A 101 -7.15 -13.37 -30.74
CA LEU A 101 -6.70 -12.25 -31.58
C LEU A 101 -5.86 -12.71 -32.79
N THR A 102 -5.66 -14.02 -32.97
CA THR A 102 -4.69 -14.56 -33.95
C THR A 102 -4.96 -14.16 -35.40
N ASN A 103 -6.22 -13.90 -35.74
CA ASN A 103 -6.65 -13.51 -37.09
C ASN A 103 -6.91 -11.99 -37.24
N LEU A 104 -6.56 -11.18 -36.24
CA LEU A 104 -6.83 -9.75 -36.23
C LEU A 104 -5.58 -8.94 -36.61
N GLY A 105 -5.83 -7.82 -37.30
CA GLY A 105 -4.78 -6.87 -37.69
C GLY A 105 -4.50 -5.83 -36.60
N GLU A 106 -3.52 -4.97 -36.88
CA GLU A 106 -3.17 -3.82 -36.04
C GLU A 106 -4.35 -2.86 -35.86
N GLY A 107 -4.37 -2.15 -34.73
CA GLY A 107 -5.42 -1.20 -34.34
C GLY A 107 -6.29 -1.70 -33.18
N THR A 108 -7.30 -0.90 -32.84
CA THR A 108 -8.28 -1.25 -31.81
C THR A 108 -9.36 -2.16 -32.39
N GLN A 109 -9.53 -3.33 -31.76
CA GLN A 109 -10.47 -4.37 -32.20
C GLN A 109 -11.39 -4.77 -31.04
N THR A 110 -12.64 -5.09 -31.34
CA THR A 110 -13.58 -5.65 -30.38
C THR A 110 -13.68 -7.16 -30.58
N VAL A 111 -13.42 -7.92 -29.52
CA VAL A 111 -13.27 -9.38 -29.60
C VAL A 111 -14.20 -10.06 -28.61
N PRO A 112 -15.00 -11.04 -29.06
CA PRO A 112 -15.92 -11.76 -28.18
C PRO A 112 -15.15 -12.63 -27.18
N LEU A 113 -15.64 -12.69 -25.95
CA LEU A 113 -15.15 -13.61 -24.93
C LEU A 113 -15.84 -14.96 -25.08
N GLN A 114 -15.04 -16.03 -25.13
CA GLN A 114 -15.53 -17.40 -25.25
C GLN A 114 -15.23 -18.17 -23.97
N VAL A 115 -16.23 -18.82 -23.40
CA VAL A 115 -16.01 -19.75 -22.28
C VAL A 115 -15.74 -21.15 -22.84
N THR A 116 -14.53 -21.67 -22.61
CA THR A 116 -14.09 -23.00 -23.05
C THR A 116 -13.95 -23.95 -21.87
N ASP A 117 -13.85 -25.26 -22.15
CA ASP A 117 -13.57 -26.31 -21.16
C ASP A 117 -14.61 -26.43 -20.03
N LEU A 118 -15.84 -25.99 -20.29
CA LEU A 118 -16.95 -26.06 -19.34
C LEU A 118 -17.49 -27.51 -19.22
N PRO A 119 -17.73 -28.03 -18.01
CA PRO A 119 -18.27 -29.38 -17.84
C PRO A 119 -19.73 -29.48 -18.28
N SER A 120 -20.14 -30.67 -18.70
CA SER A 120 -21.51 -30.92 -19.14
C SER A 120 -22.53 -30.63 -18.04
N GLY A 121 -23.62 -29.94 -18.40
CA GLY A 121 -24.69 -29.57 -17.48
C GLY A 121 -24.46 -28.27 -16.69
N VAL A 122 -23.35 -27.57 -16.95
CA VAL A 122 -23.12 -26.19 -16.52
C VAL A 122 -23.19 -25.29 -17.75
N THR A 123 -23.77 -24.09 -17.59
CA THR A 123 -23.77 -23.01 -18.59
C THR A 123 -23.02 -21.83 -18.01
N ALA A 124 -22.24 -21.14 -18.83
CA ALA A 124 -21.42 -20.00 -18.42
C ALA A 124 -21.54 -18.87 -19.44
N THR A 125 -21.75 -17.64 -18.96
CA THR A 125 -21.82 -16.44 -19.80
C THR A 125 -20.89 -15.38 -19.24
N ALA A 126 -19.93 -14.91 -20.05
CA ALA A 126 -19.05 -13.82 -19.67
C ALA A 126 -19.74 -12.45 -19.81
N SER A 127 -19.43 -11.53 -18.89
CA SER A 127 -19.93 -10.16 -18.88
C SER A 127 -18.79 -9.18 -18.58
N PRO A 128 -18.46 -8.28 -19.53
CA PRO A 128 -19.09 -8.09 -20.84
C PRO A 128 -18.87 -9.27 -21.80
N SER A 129 -19.72 -9.42 -22.83
CA SER A 129 -19.59 -10.50 -23.82
C SER A 129 -18.44 -10.31 -24.81
N SER A 130 -17.83 -9.13 -24.83
CA SER A 130 -16.68 -8.78 -25.66
C SER A 130 -15.81 -7.73 -24.98
N ILE A 131 -14.53 -7.73 -25.31
CA ILE A 131 -13.56 -6.73 -24.84
C ILE A 131 -12.99 -5.94 -26.01
N SER A 132 -12.58 -4.70 -25.74
CA SER A 132 -11.78 -3.91 -26.66
C SER A 132 -10.30 -4.16 -26.39
N VAL A 133 -9.52 -4.43 -27.43
CA VAL A 133 -8.08 -4.66 -27.35
C VAL A 133 -7.39 -3.86 -28.46
N THR A 134 -6.34 -3.12 -28.12
CA THR A 134 -5.50 -2.44 -29.10
C THR A 134 -4.27 -3.28 -29.39
N ILE A 135 -4.07 -3.65 -30.66
CA ILE A 135 -2.97 -4.47 -31.14
C ILE A 135 -1.99 -3.56 -31.90
N GLY A 136 -0.72 -3.57 -31.52
CA GLY A 136 0.33 -2.82 -32.23
C GLY A 136 1.58 -3.66 -32.45
N LYS A 137 2.42 -3.27 -33.40
CA LYS A 137 3.73 -3.90 -33.61
C LYS A 137 4.59 -3.77 -32.37
N LYS A 138 5.15 -4.88 -31.91
CA LYS A 138 6.04 -4.91 -30.75
C LYS A 138 7.36 -4.21 -31.08
N LYS A 139 7.80 -3.33 -30.19
CA LYS A 139 9.09 -2.65 -30.26
C LYS A 139 9.67 -2.52 -28.86
N THR A 140 10.98 -2.64 -28.76
CA THR A 140 11.73 -2.51 -27.50
C THR A 140 12.79 -1.42 -27.66
N LYS A 141 12.88 -0.53 -26.67
CA LYS A 141 13.86 0.55 -26.64
C LYS A 141 14.29 0.83 -25.19
N THR A 142 15.51 1.30 -25.02
CA THR A 142 16.05 1.70 -23.71
C THR A 142 15.68 3.15 -23.39
N PHE A 143 15.30 3.40 -22.14
CA PHE A 143 14.97 4.72 -21.62
C PHE A 143 15.68 4.98 -20.29
N GLU A 144 15.99 6.24 -20.03
CA GLU A 144 16.56 6.67 -18.77
C GLU A 144 15.52 6.58 -17.64
N VAL A 145 15.99 6.23 -16.44
CA VAL A 145 15.19 6.16 -15.22
C VAL A 145 15.45 7.41 -14.38
N GLN A 146 14.37 8.11 -14.05
CA GLN A 146 14.39 9.28 -13.18
C GLN A 146 13.61 8.98 -11.90
N GLY A 147 14.15 9.41 -10.76
CA GLY A 147 13.41 9.33 -9.51
C GLY A 147 12.50 10.55 -9.35
N GLU A 148 11.25 10.32 -8.96
CA GLU A 148 10.25 11.38 -8.78
C GLU A 148 9.73 11.38 -7.35
N VAL A 149 9.66 12.58 -6.75
CA VAL A 149 9.09 12.83 -5.43
C VAL A 149 8.19 14.05 -5.54
N ASP A 150 6.93 13.91 -5.15
CA ASP A 150 6.00 15.04 -5.14
C ASP A 150 6.34 15.97 -3.96
N SER A 151 6.27 17.28 -4.18
CA SER A 151 6.48 18.29 -3.13
C SER A 151 5.55 18.13 -1.92
N SER A 152 4.33 17.63 -2.13
CA SER A 152 3.35 17.34 -1.07
C SER A 152 3.75 16.17 -0.17
N GLN A 153 4.68 15.33 -0.62
CA GLN A 153 5.21 14.20 0.15
C GLN A 153 6.41 14.60 1.02
N LEU A 154 6.78 15.88 1.09
CA LEU A 154 7.80 16.36 2.02
C LEU A 154 7.12 16.86 3.29
N ALA A 155 7.60 16.41 4.45
CA ALA A 155 7.10 16.89 5.73
C ALA A 155 7.40 18.39 5.90
N THR A 156 6.53 19.09 6.62
CA THR A 156 6.72 20.52 6.90
C THR A 156 8.07 20.79 7.56
N GLY A 157 8.83 21.74 6.99
CA GLY A 157 10.18 22.08 7.46
C GLY A 157 11.29 21.18 6.92
N TYR A 158 10.99 20.36 5.91
CA TYR A 158 11.97 19.61 5.13
C TYR A 158 11.94 20.04 3.67
N GLU A 159 13.09 19.91 3.02
CA GLU A 159 13.26 20.15 1.59
C GLU A 159 14.01 18.98 0.94
N LEU A 160 13.73 18.76 -0.33
CA LEU A 160 14.37 17.72 -1.13
C LEU A 160 15.83 18.09 -1.41
N LYS A 161 16.77 17.22 -1.04
CA LYS A 161 18.19 17.44 -1.31
C LYS A 161 18.66 16.68 -2.55
N LYS A 162 18.32 15.40 -2.64
CA LYS A 162 18.75 14.53 -3.75
C LYS A 162 17.79 13.37 -3.93
N VAL A 163 17.53 13.02 -5.18
CA VAL A 163 16.88 11.77 -5.58
C VAL A 163 17.84 10.98 -6.45
N SER A 164 17.95 9.68 -6.23
CA SER A 164 18.72 8.78 -7.09
C SER A 164 18.12 7.39 -7.16
N THR A 165 18.37 6.72 -8.27
CA THR A 165 18.00 5.33 -8.51
C THR A 165 19.26 4.48 -8.65
N ASN A 166 19.18 3.19 -8.31
CA ASN A 166 20.31 2.28 -8.50
C ASN A 166 20.52 1.82 -9.96
N ILE A 167 19.57 2.15 -10.84
CA ILE A 167 19.56 1.81 -12.26
C ILE A 167 19.27 3.11 -13.01
N SER A 168 20.12 3.44 -13.98
CA SER A 168 19.98 4.64 -14.81
C SER A 168 19.17 4.40 -16.08
N GLU A 169 19.08 3.17 -16.56
CA GLU A 169 18.42 2.83 -17.82
C GLU A 169 17.70 1.48 -17.73
N VAL A 170 16.56 1.35 -18.43
CA VAL A 170 15.80 0.11 -18.50
C VAL A 170 15.27 -0.13 -19.91
N GLU A 171 15.04 -1.40 -20.23
CA GLU A 171 14.40 -1.79 -21.48
C GLU A 171 12.88 -1.69 -21.33
N VAL A 172 12.25 -0.98 -22.26
CA VAL A 172 10.80 -0.84 -22.31
C VAL A 172 10.29 -1.46 -23.60
N THR A 173 9.32 -2.35 -23.47
CA THR A 173 8.63 -3.01 -24.59
C THR A 173 7.18 -2.56 -24.63
N SER A 174 6.73 -2.07 -25.79
CA SER A 174 5.33 -1.70 -26.03
C SER A 174 5.02 -1.75 -27.53
N SER A 175 3.87 -1.21 -27.94
CA SER A 175 3.59 -0.94 -29.34
C SER A 175 4.49 0.19 -29.86
N GLU A 176 4.87 0.14 -31.13
CA GLU A 176 5.75 1.14 -31.75
C GLU A 176 5.25 2.58 -31.55
N SER A 177 3.95 2.83 -31.72
CA SER A 177 3.36 4.15 -31.51
C SER A 177 3.46 4.64 -30.06
N ILE A 178 3.40 3.74 -29.07
CA ILE A 178 3.58 4.09 -27.66
C ILE A 178 5.07 4.31 -27.35
N ILE A 179 5.97 3.47 -27.87
CA ILE A 179 7.43 3.64 -27.67
C ILE A 179 7.89 5.02 -28.12
N ASP A 180 7.35 5.53 -29.23
CA ASP A 180 7.73 6.84 -29.76
C ASP A 180 7.14 8.01 -28.94
N GLN A 181 6.19 7.75 -28.03
CA GLN A 181 5.60 8.74 -27.10
C GLN A 181 6.26 8.74 -25.72
N ILE A 182 7.01 7.69 -25.36
CA ILE A 182 7.70 7.62 -24.07
C ILE A 182 8.82 8.66 -24.07
N ASP A 183 8.84 9.51 -23.05
CA ASP A 183 9.91 10.47 -22.81
C ASP A 183 10.98 9.83 -21.91
N HIS A 184 10.58 9.31 -20.75
CA HIS A 184 11.47 8.63 -19.80
C HIS A 184 10.69 7.63 -18.92
N VAL A 185 11.41 6.94 -18.03
CA VAL A 185 10.83 6.03 -17.03
C VAL A 185 10.97 6.65 -15.65
N VAL A 186 9.90 6.62 -14.86
CA VAL A 186 9.89 7.17 -13.49
C VAL A 186 9.91 6.08 -12.43
N ALA A 187 10.71 6.31 -11.39
CA ALA A 187 10.70 5.61 -10.12
C ALA A 187 10.08 6.54 -9.07
N LYS A 188 8.75 6.47 -8.94
CA LYS A 188 7.99 7.37 -8.07
C LYS A 188 7.97 6.91 -6.62
N LEU A 189 8.09 7.84 -5.68
CA LEU A 189 7.89 7.57 -4.26
C LEU A 189 6.43 7.10 -4.01
N PRO A 190 6.19 6.01 -3.28
CA PRO A 190 4.83 5.54 -3.01
C PRO A 190 3.99 6.62 -2.32
N GLU A 191 2.74 6.77 -2.74
CA GLU A 191 1.83 7.84 -2.24
C GLU A 191 1.58 7.79 -0.73
N THR A 192 1.82 6.63 -0.09
CA THR A 192 1.68 6.44 1.35
C THR A 192 2.83 7.03 2.17
N GLU A 193 3.93 7.43 1.53
CA GLU A 193 5.12 7.93 2.19
C GLU A 193 5.12 9.46 2.27
N VAL A 194 5.46 9.99 3.44
CA VAL A 194 5.74 11.40 3.69
C VAL A 194 7.12 11.50 4.35
N LEU A 195 8.03 12.25 3.73
CA LEU A 195 9.45 12.27 4.08
C LEU A 195 9.76 13.33 5.15
N ASP A 196 10.06 12.86 6.35
CA ASP A 196 10.71 13.61 7.44
C ASP A 196 12.18 13.19 7.66
N SER A 197 12.63 12.21 6.87
CA SER A 197 13.95 11.58 6.96
C SER A 197 14.30 10.93 5.62
N ASN A 198 15.53 10.45 5.47
CA ASN A 198 15.98 9.84 4.22
C ASN A 198 15.22 8.55 3.93
N TYR A 199 14.86 8.33 2.67
CA TYR A 199 14.15 7.15 2.20
C TYR A 199 15.04 6.26 1.34
N SER A 200 14.83 4.94 1.46
CA SER A 200 15.45 3.94 0.60
C SER A 200 14.52 2.75 0.46
N GLY A 201 13.92 2.55 -0.72
CA GLY A 201 12.95 1.49 -0.96
C GLY A 201 12.96 0.98 -2.40
N ARG A 202 12.34 -0.19 -2.64
CA ARG A 202 12.15 -0.72 -4.00
C ARG A 202 10.78 -0.32 -4.51
N VAL A 203 10.76 0.42 -5.61
CA VAL A 203 9.54 0.96 -6.24
C VAL A 203 9.33 0.38 -7.64
N ALA A 204 8.08 0.34 -8.08
CA ALA A 204 7.74 -0.03 -9.44
C ALA A 204 8.12 1.09 -10.40
N LEU A 205 8.60 0.70 -11.59
CA LEU A 205 8.90 1.64 -12.66
C LEU A 205 7.67 1.85 -13.54
N GLN A 206 7.51 3.07 -14.04
CA GLN A 206 6.43 3.46 -14.94
C GLN A 206 7.01 4.23 -16.12
N ALA A 207 6.65 3.86 -17.35
CA ALA A 207 7.02 4.65 -18.52
C ALA A 207 6.02 5.79 -18.69
N VAL A 208 6.50 7.01 -18.88
CA VAL A 208 5.68 8.21 -18.97
C VAL A 208 5.95 8.99 -20.25
N ALA A 209 4.91 9.66 -20.75
CA ALA A 209 5.04 10.67 -21.78
C ALA A 209 5.59 11.99 -21.20
N ALA A 210 5.92 12.95 -22.06
CA ALA A 210 6.45 14.25 -21.65
C ALA A 210 5.48 15.08 -20.77
N ASP A 211 4.19 14.78 -20.81
CA ASP A 211 3.16 15.40 -19.96
C ASP A 211 2.93 14.67 -18.63
N GLY A 212 3.67 13.58 -18.37
CA GLY A 212 3.52 12.73 -17.19
C GLY A 212 2.48 11.62 -17.32
N THR A 213 1.82 11.47 -18.48
CA THR A 213 0.84 10.39 -18.70
C THR A 213 1.53 9.03 -18.67
N ILE A 214 0.99 8.10 -17.87
CA ILE A 214 1.49 6.72 -17.80
C ILE A 214 1.10 5.96 -19.06
N LEU A 215 2.09 5.33 -19.70
CA LEU A 215 1.93 4.60 -20.95
C LEU A 215 1.99 3.08 -20.72
N ALA A 216 1.05 2.36 -21.33
CA ALA A 216 0.98 0.91 -21.26
C ALA A 216 2.26 0.27 -21.84
N SER A 217 3.03 -0.39 -20.99
CA SER A 217 4.35 -0.91 -21.35
C SER A 217 4.80 -2.04 -20.41
N ALA A 218 5.71 -2.87 -20.90
CA ALA A 218 6.43 -3.85 -20.11
C ALA A 218 7.87 -3.38 -19.90
N ILE A 219 8.29 -3.23 -18.65
CA ILE A 219 9.59 -2.67 -18.27
C ILE A 219 10.46 -3.77 -17.65
N ASN A 220 11.71 -3.88 -18.11
CA ASN A 220 12.70 -4.82 -17.60
C ASN A 220 14.00 -4.11 -17.21
N PRO A 221 14.43 -4.20 -15.92
CA PRO A 221 13.70 -4.72 -14.77
C PRO A 221 12.48 -3.86 -14.40
N SER A 222 11.42 -4.48 -13.85
CA SER A 222 10.17 -3.78 -13.50
C SER A 222 10.22 -2.94 -12.22
N LYS A 223 11.28 -3.08 -11.42
CA LYS A 223 11.47 -2.40 -10.14
C LYS A 223 12.91 -1.93 -9.97
N ALA A 224 13.08 -0.72 -9.44
CA ALA A 224 14.37 -0.17 -9.05
C ALA A 224 14.37 0.24 -7.57
N LYS A 225 15.56 0.38 -7.00
CA LYS A 225 15.77 0.99 -5.69
C LYS A 225 15.78 2.52 -5.85
N LEU A 226 14.86 3.19 -5.17
CA LEU A 226 14.77 4.64 -5.05
C LEU A 226 15.40 5.06 -3.74
N GLU A 227 16.34 6.00 -3.81
CA GLU A 227 16.99 6.63 -2.66
C GLU A 227 16.71 8.13 -2.67
N VAL A 228 16.12 8.63 -1.59
CA VAL A 228 15.77 10.04 -1.43
C VAL A 228 16.47 10.58 -0.19
N THR A 229 17.19 11.68 -0.37
CA THR A 229 17.80 12.43 0.73
C THR A 229 17.02 13.73 0.93
N VAL A 230 16.57 13.96 2.16
CA VAL A 230 15.95 15.22 2.57
C VAL A 230 16.86 15.97 3.53
N LYS A 231 16.69 17.29 3.61
CA LYS A 231 17.35 18.12 4.63
C LYS A 231 16.31 18.92 5.37
N LYS A 232 16.54 19.11 6.68
CA LYS A 232 15.71 19.98 7.50
C LYS A 232 16.03 21.43 7.15
N LEU A 233 15.01 22.26 6.98
CA LEU A 233 15.16 23.69 6.83
C LEU A 233 15.65 24.27 8.16
N THR A 234 16.77 25.00 8.08
CA THR A 234 17.38 25.64 9.24
C THR A 234 17.77 27.08 8.95
N LYS A 235 17.69 27.92 9.98
CA LYS A 235 18.17 29.32 9.96
C LYS A 235 19.00 29.53 11.23
N THR A 236 20.13 30.23 11.10
CA THR A 236 20.93 30.63 12.27
C THR A 236 20.55 32.05 12.65
N VAL A 237 20.19 32.25 13.92
CA VAL A 237 19.73 33.54 14.45
C VAL A 237 20.50 33.91 15.72
N PRO A 238 20.75 35.22 15.97
CA PRO A 238 21.41 35.67 17.19
C PRO A 238 20.55 35.43 18.44
N VAL A 239 21.24 35.28 19.58
CA VAL A 239 20.61 35.22 20.90
C VAL A 239 20.74 36.57 21.59
N THR A 240 19.62 37.17 21.99
CA THR A 240 19.60 38.41 22.77
C THR A 240 19.23 38.12 24.22
N VAL A 241 19.93 38.74 25.17
CA VAL A 241 19.63 38.57 26.60
C VAL A 241 18.65 39.65 27.03
N LYS A 242 17.53 39.26 27.61
CA LYS A 242 16.57 40.17 28.24
C LYS A 242 16.53 39.89 29.73
N THR A 243 16.97 40.86 30.53
CA THR A 243 16.94 40.74 31.99
C THR A 243 15.56 41.08 32.53
N THR A 244 15.07 40.30 33.49
CA THR A 244 13.82 40.53 34.23
C THR A 244 14.12 40.63 35.73
N GLY A 245 13.27 41.33 36.49
CA GLY A 245 13.47 41.55 37.93
C GLY A 245 14.21 42.86 38.23
N GLU A 246 14.22 43.25 39.52
CA GLU A 246 14.88 44.47 39.99
C GLU A 246 16.32 44.20 40.42
N MET A 247 17.23 45.09 40.03
CA MET A 247 18.65 45.00 40.43
C MET A 247 18.81 45.36 41.91
N SER A 248 19.60 44.58 42.65
CA SER A 248 19.86 44.84 44.07
C SER A 248 20.58 46.16 44.31
N ASP A 249 20.15 46.93 45.31
CA ASP A 249 20.75 48.22 45.70
C ASP A 249 22.26 48.16 45.98
N LYS A 250 22.80 46.98 46.28
CA LYS A 250 24.21 46.70 46.61
C LYS A 250 25.12 46.59 45.38
N ILE A 251 24.56 46.63 44.18
CA ILE A 251 25.25 46.41 42.90
C ILE A 251 25.19 47.70 42.09
N SER A 252 26.28 48.01 41.36
CA SER A 252 26.36 49.16 40.45
C SER A 252 26.08 48.76 39.00
N ASP A 253 26.48 47.55 38.60
CA ASP A 253 26.29 47.05 37.24
C ASP A 253 26.31 45.51 37.18
N ILE A 254 25.61 44.92 36.20
CA ILE A 254 25.68 43.49 35.87
C ILE A 254 26.01 43.37 34.38
N SER A 255 27.18 42.82 34.08
CA SER A 255 27.54 42.43 32.71
C SER A 255 27.16 40.97 32.46
N TYR A 256 26.87 40.64 31.20
CA TYR A 256 26.54 39.29 30.80
C TYR A 256 27.43 38.80 29.66
N LYS A 257 27.68 37.50 29.66
CA LYS A 257 28.37 36.80 28.57
C LYS A 257 27.63 35.50 28.25
N LEU A 258 27.19 35.37 27.00
CA LEU A 258 26.56 34.15 26.50
C LEU A 258 27.62 33.09 26.20
N SER A 259 27.31 31.82 26.49
CA SER A 259 28.13 30.68 26.05
C SER A 259 28.20 30.57 24.53
N GLN A 260 27.15 31.01 23.83
CA GLN A 260 27.06 31.11 22.37
C GLN A 260 26.14 32.27 21.97
N SER A 261 26.57 33.08 21.02
CA SER A 261 25.83 34.27 20.56
C SER A 261 24.80 33.96 19.47
N GLN A 262 24.78 32.73 18.95
CA GLN A 262 23.89 32.30 17.87
C GLN A 262 23.36 30.89 18.16
N VAL A 263 22.16 30.62 17.66
CA VAL A 263 21.50 29.31 17.72
C VAL A 263 20.90 28.96 16.38
N THR A 264 20.71 27.66 16.14
CA THR A 264 20.07 27.16 14.93
C THR A 264 18.60 26.87 15.21
N ILE A 265 17.71 27.46 14.43
CA ILE A 265 16.28 27.18 14.47
C ILE A 265 15.88 26.32 13.27
N SER A 266 14.88 25.46 13.45
CA SER A 266 14.35 24.57 12.40
C SER A 266 12.82 24.53 12.43
N GLY A 267 12.19 24.55 11.26
CA GLY A 267 10.73 24.67 11.13
C GLY A 267 10.30 24.89 9.68
N SER A 268 9.04 25.26 9.45
CA SER A 268 8.57 25.68 8.11
C SER A 268 9.27 26.96 7.66
N GLN A 269 9.32 27.20 6.35
CA GLN A 269 9.93 28.42 5.80
C GLN A 269 9.31 29.69 6.42
N ASP A 270 7.98 29.78 6.46
CA ASP A 270 7.27 30.91 7.07
C ASP A 270 7.62 31.12 8.55
N ALA A 271 7.80 30.03 9.31
CA ALA A 271 8.16 30.11 10.73
C ALA A 271 9.62 30.55 10.93
N LEU A 272 10.53 30.09 10.05
CA LEU A 272 11.93 30.52 10.06
C LEU A 272 12.08 31.99 9.66
N ASP A 273 11.29 32.45 8.69
CA ASP A 273 11.31 33.83 8.22
C ASP A 273 10.74 34.80 9.26
N ALA A 274 9.77 34.35 10.08
CA ALA A 274 9.19 35.14 11.16
C ALA A 274 10.10 35.31 12.40
N VAL A 275 11.18 34.54 12.52
CA VAL A 275 12.08 34.59 13.69
C VAL A 275 13.41 35.21 13.29
N ASP A 276 13.67 36.43 13.77
CA ASP A 276 14.93 37.15 13.54
C ASP A 276 15.95 36.97 14.66
N GLU A 277 15.49 36.80 15.89
CA GLU A 277 16.33 36.58 17.07
C GLU A 277 15.63 35.67 18.09
N VAL A 278 16.41 35.06 18.98
CA VAL A 278 15.91 34.24 20.09
C VAL A 278 16.26 34.91 21.41
N VAL A 279 15.26 35.14 22.25
CA VAL A 279 15.44 35.89 23.50
C VAL A 279 15.71 34.95 24.66
N ALA A 280 16.85 35.13 25.33
CA ALA A 280 17.19 34.51 26.59
C ALA A 280 16.72 35.38 27.76
N ASN A 281 15.62 34.99 28.40
CA ASN A 281 15.11 35.71 29.58
C ASN A 281 15.89 35.29 30.84
N VAL A 282 16.52 36.25 31.52
CA VAL A 282 17.33 36.01 32.72
C VAL A 282 16.77 36.80 33.88
N ASP A 283 16.35 36.11 34.94
CA ASP A 283 15.95 36.77 36.19
C ASP A 283 17.18 37.19 37.00
N ILE A 284 17.29 38.50 37.26
CA ILE A 284 18.41 39.10 38.01
C ILE A 284 18.03 39.49 39.45
N ALA A 285 16.78 39.29 39.89
CA ALA A 285 16.29 39.77 41.19
C ALA A 285 17.09 39.27 42.39
N ASN A 286 17.63 38.04 42.30
CA ASN A 286 18.38 37.39 43.38
C ASN A 286 19.90 37.36 43.15
N VAL A 287 20.40 38.03 42.10
CA VAL A 287 21.82 37.99 41.73
C VAL A 287 22.60 38.97 42.60
N THR A 288 23.48 38.45 43.47
CA THR A 288 24.31 39.26 44.40
C THR A 288 25.82 39.04 44.24
N LYS A 289 26.22 38.03 43.46
CA LYS A 289 27.61 37.63 43.16
C LYS A 289 27.65 37.04 41.74
N ASP A 290 28.84 36.91 41.20
CA ASP A 290 29.07 36.24 39.92
C ASP A 290 28.45 34.84 39.93
N THR A 291 27.68 34.55 38.88
CA THR A 291 26.96 33.29 38.76
C THR A 291 26.76 32.93 37.29
N SER A 292 26.39 31.68 37.04
CA SER A 292 26.01 31.18 35.72
C SER A 292 24.59 30.68 35.77
N VAL A 293 23.75 31.14 34.84
CA VAL A 293 22.34 30.76 34.74
C VAL A 293 22.12 30.01 33.44
N SER A 294 21.56 28.81 33.52
CA SER A 294 21.10 28.07 32.33
C SER A 294 19.71 28.56 31.96
N VAL A 295 19.57 29.05 30.73
CA VAL A 295 18.33 29.62 30.20
C VAL A 295 17.81 28.72 29.08
N ASN A 296 16.55 28.31 29.20
CA ASN A 296 15.85 27.62 28.11
C ASN A 296 15.49 28.64 27.03
N LEU A 297 15.83 28.32 25.79
CA LEU A 297 15.48 29.10 24.62
C LEU A 297 14.27 28.49 23.92
N SER A 298 13.32 29.34 23.54
CA SER A 298 12.18 28.96 22.71
C SER A 298 11.82 30.09 21.76
N ALA A 299 11.26 29.74 20.62
CA ALA A 299 10.72 30.66 19.64
C ALA A 299 9.45 30.05 19.02
N ASN A 300 8.56 30.89 18.49
CA ASN A 300 7.25 30.45 18.04
C ASN A 300 7.36 29.53 16.81
N ASN A 301 6.69 28.37 16.87
CA ASN A 301 6.55 27.42 15.76
C ASN A 301 7.88 26.92 15.14
N VAL A 302 8.99 27.02 15.87
CA VAL A 302 10.31 26.50 15.47
C VAL A 302 10.95 25.72 16.61
N THR A 303 11.82 24.78 16.27
CA THR A 303 12.67 24.07 17.22
C THR A 303 14.03 24.75 17.28
N VAL A 304 14.48 25.11 18.49
CA VAL A 304 15.78 25.78 18.74
C VAL A 304 16.83 24.75 19.18
N ASP A 305 18.01 24.78 18.57
CA ASP A 305 19.16 23.95 18.92
C ASP A 305 20.45 24.81 19.02
N PRO A 306 21.14 24.80 20.18
CA PRO A 306 20.74 24.16 21.43
C PRO A 306 19.57 24.86 22.10
N SER A 307 18.70 24.08 22.74
CA SER A 307 17.54 24.57 23.48
C SER A 307 17.90 25.24 24.82
N VAL A 308 19.16 25.15 25.24
CA VAL A 308 19.66 25.74 26.50
C VAL A 308 20.97 26.45 26.25
N VAL A 309 21.09 27.67 26.77
CA VAL A 309 22.33 28.45 26.78
C VAL A 309 22.71 28.85 28.19
N THR A 310 24.00 28.94 28.47
CA THR A 310 24.49 29.43 29.75
C THR A 310 24.80 30.92 29.63
N VAL A 311 24.19 31.73 30.49
CA VAL A 311 24.50 33.15 30.65
C VAL A 311 25.37 33.32 31.88
N GLN A 312 26.61 33.75 31.69
CA GLN A 312 27.49 34.14 32.78
C GLN A 312 27.20 35.59 33.15
N LEU A 313 26.87 35.82 34.42
CA LEU A 313 26.61 37.15 34.97
C LEU A 313 27.80 37.56 35.83
N THR A 314 28.39 38.72 35.53
CA THR A 314 29.48 39.31 36.31
C THR A 314 28.96 40.56 37.01
N VAL A 315 29.09 40.59 38.33
CA VAL A 315 28.50 41.61 39.21
C VAL A 315 29.56 42.63 39.62
N THR A 316 29.31 43.90 39.34
CA THR A 316 30.13 45.02 39.84
C THR A 316 29.48 45.60 41.10
N LYS A 317 30.19 45.61 42.22
CA LYS A 317 29.67 46.15 43.48
C LYS A 317 29.74 47.69 43.50
N LYS A 318 28.89 48.32 44.31
CA LYS A 318 29.02 49.73 44.67
C LYS A 318 30.14 49.95 45.68
#